data_AF-A0A556PSC9-F1
#
_entry.id   AF-A0A556PSC9-F1
#
_cell.length_a   1.000
_cell.length_b   1.000
_cell.length_c   1.000
_cell.angle_alpha   90.00
_cell.angle_beta   90.00
_cell.angle_gamma   90.00
#
_symmetry.space_group_name_H-M   'P 1'
#
loop_
_entity.id
_entity.type
_entity.pdbx_description
1 polymer ?
#
loop_
_entity_poly.entity_id
_entity_poly.type
_entity_poly.pdbx_seq_one_letter_code
_entity_poly.pdbx_strand_id
1 'polypeptide(L)'
;MPWDKNDYPSSLKNFDEATRNKAIEIANAMIEEGYDEDRAIPIATDQAKEWADGASKDEKDEMKNVSNATLKDHEEDENDTDLDLLDNDVLVKPHEDGWAAQTVGAERADQVFDKKEDAIERAKEIAENKESKVRVQDEDGKKQDTISFE
;
A
#
# COMPACT_ATOMS: atom_id res chain seq x y z
N MET A 1 9.64 5.56 -11.34
CA MET A 1 9.91 4.47 -12.30
C MET A 1 10.10 3.19 -11.51
N PRO A 2 9.35 2.12 -11.79
CA PRO A 2 9.42 0.93 -10.94
C PRO A 2 10.75 0.19 -11.09
N TRP A 3 11.21 -0.45 -10.01
CA TRP A 3 12.47 -1.21 -9.94
C TRP A 3 12.31 -2.70 -10.32
N ASP A 4 13.38 -3.38 -10.76
CA ASP A 4 13.41 -4.85 -10.99
C ASP A 4 14.72 -5.51 -10.49
N LYS A 5 14.85 -6.84 -10.63
CA LYS A 5 16.03 -7.61 -10.18
C LYS A 5 17.38 -7.22 -10.81
N ASN A 6 17.40 -6.46 -11.89
CA ASN A 6 18.60 -5.98 -12.58
C ASN A 6 18.77 -4.45 -12.46
N ASP A 7 17.68 -3.73 -12.20
CA ASP A 7 17.56 -2.27 -12.10
C ASP A 7 16.78 -1.91 -10.84
N TYR A 8 17.46 -2.07 -9.70
CA TYR A 8 16.94 -1.79 -8.37
C TYR A 8 17.80 -0.77 -7.63
N PRO A 9 17.29 -0.18 -6.54
CA PRO A 9 18.01 0.81 -5.75
C PRO A 9 19.27 0.20 -5.15
N SER A 10 20.38 0.94 -5.17
CA SER A 10 21.67 0.42 -4.70
C SER A 10 21.63 -0.13 -3.26
N SER A 11 20.68 0.32 -2.44
CA SER A 11 20.40 -0.21 -1.10
C SER A 11 20.03 -1.68 -1.08
N LEU A 12 19.36 -2.19 -2.13
CA LEU A 12 18.87 -3.57 -2.16
C LEU A 12 19.94 -4.62 -2.53
N LYS A 13 21.12 -4.15 -2.95
CA LYS A 13 22.17 -4.97 -3.55
C LYS A 13 22.75 -6.06 -2.64
N ASN A 14 22.75 -5.84 -1.33
CA ASN A 14 23.38 -6.75 -0.35
C ASN A 14 22.39 -7.73 0.31
N PHE A 15 21.09 -7.66 0.00
CA PHE A 15 20.09 -8.61 0.51
C PHE A 15 20.11 -9.92 -0.29
N ASP A 16 19.59 -10.99 0.33
CA ASP A 16 19.33 -12.21 -0.39
C ASP A 16 18.29 -11.97 -1.50
N GLU A 17 18.31 -12.86 -2.48
CA GLU A 17 17.50 -12.69 -3.68
C GLU A 17 16.00 -12.77 -3.38
N ALA A 18 15.53 -13.50 -2.37
CA ALA A 18 14.10 -13.52 -2.01
C ALA A 18 13.68 -12.18 -1.39
N THR A 19 14.39 -11.75 -0.36
CA THR A 19 14.06 -10.52 0.37
C THR A 19 14.22 -9.28 -0.51
N ARG A 20 15.21 -9.21 -1.40
CA ARG A 20 15.29 -8.10 -2.37
C ARG A 20 14.09 -8.09 -3.30
N ASN A 21 13.67 -9.26 -3.78
CA ASN A 21 12.58 -9.34 -4.73
C ASN A 21 11.28 -8.88 -4.06
N LYS A 22 10.93 -9.40 -2.87
CA LYS A 22 9.76 -8.92 -2.10
C LYS A 22 9.87 -7.43 -1.73
N ALA A 23 11.09 -6.92 -1.55
CA ALA A 23 11.36 -5.51 -1.27
C ALA A 23 11.14 -4.56 -2.44
N ILE A 24 11.11 -5.08 -3.65
CA ILE A 24 10.84 -4.29 -4.85
C ILE A 24 9.34 -4.32 -5.11
N GLU A 25 8.74 -5.50 -4.93
CA GLU A 25 7.31 -5.77 -5.07
C GLU A 25 6.46 -4.79 -4.24
N ILE A 26 6.72 -4.71 -2.94
CA ILE A 26 5.97 -3.83 -2.02
C ILE A 26 6.29 -2.34 -2.27
N ALA A 27 7.40 -2.04 -2.93
CA ALA A 27 7.86 -0.67 -3.12
C ALA A 27 7.07 -0.07 -4.26
N ASN A 28 7.06 -0.80 -5.36
CA ASN A 28 6.31 -0.40 -6.53
C ASN A 28 4.81 -0.27 -6.20
N ALA A 29 4.26 -1.10 -5.28
CA ALA A 29 2.91 -0.94 -4.68
C ALA A 29 2.64 0.44 -4.09
N MET A 30 3.57 0.90 -3.27
CA MET A 30 3.40 2.14 -2.53
C MET A 30 3.54 3.34 -3.46
N ILE A 31 4.42 3.29 -4.46
CA ILE A 31 4.48 4.41 -5.42
C ILE A 31 3.17 4.53 -6.19
N GLU A 32 2.58 3.39 -6.51
CA GLU A 32 1.26 3.30 -7.12
C GLU A 32 0.18 3.92 -6.24
N GLU A 33 0.28 3.81 -4.90
CA GLU A 33 -0.56 4.58 -3.99
C GLU A 33 -0.23 6.10 -3.93
N GLY A 34 0.33 6.62 -5.02
CA GLY A 34 0.87 7.97 -5.21
C GLY A 34 1.92 8.31 -4.19
N TYR A 35 2.61 7.29 -3.63
CA TYR A 35 3.77 7.54 -2.80
C TYR A 35 4.97 7.84 -3.69
N ASP A 36 5.92 8.55 -3.14
CA ASP A 36 7.17 8.80 -3.84
C ASP A 36 8.07 7.58 -3.80
N GLU A 37 8.90 7.43 -4.83
CA GLU A 37 9.88 6.34 -4.96
C GLU A 37 10.80 6.22 -3.74
N ASP A 38 11.33 7.33 -3.26
CA ASP A 38 12.17 7.35 -2.06
C ASP A 38 11.44 6.83 -0.78
N ARG A 39 10.10 6.73 -0.81
CA ARG A 39 9.26 6.20 0.30
C ARG A 39 8.91 4.74 0.13
N ALA A 40 8.61 4.35 -1.09
CA ALA A 40 8.28 2.99 -1.44
C ALA A 40 9.41 2.00 -1.12
N ILE A 41 10.65 2.30 -1.52
CA ILE A 41 11.77 1.32 -1.42
C ILE A 41 11.96 0.82 0.00
N PRO A 42 12.16 1.69 1.00
CA PRO A 42 12.59 1.21 2.31
C PRO A 42 11.46 0.47 3.04
N ILE A 43 10.18 0.84 2.82
CA ILE A 43 9.02 0.21 3.47
C ILE A 43 8.83 -1.19 2.95
N ALA A 44 8.92 -1.32 1.63
CA ALA A 44 8.93 -2.59 0.98
C ALA A 44 10.09 -3.48 1.40
N THR A 45 11.28 -2.89 1.55
CA THR A 45 12.46 -3.60 2.03
C THR A 45 12.25 -4.25 3.38
N ASP A 46 11.54 -3.57 4.26
CA ASP A 46 11.34 -4.03 5.61
C ASP A 46 10.21 -5.07 5.68
N GLN A 47 9.07 -4.86 5.01
CA GLN A 47 8.01 -5.89 4.91
C GLN A 47 8.53 -7.18 4.26
N ALA A 48 9.44 -7.05 3.29
CA ALA A 48 10.09 -8.18 2.66
C ALA A 48 11.05 -8.99 3.55
N LYS A 49 11.69 -8.35 4.53
CA LYS A 49 12.52 -9.06 5.51
C LYS A 49 11.64 -9.82 6.49
N GLU A 50 10.52 -9.22 6.91
CA GLU A 50 9.57 -9.85 7.84
C GLU A 50 8.89 -11.06 7.23
N TRP A 51 8.38 -10.90 6.01
CA TRP A 51 7.90 -12.00 5.20
C TRP A 51 8.96 -13.09 5.11
N ALA A 52 10.22 -12.73 4.83
CA ALA A 52 11.30 -13.71 4.79
C ALA A 52 11.52 -14.38 6.16
N ASP A 53 11.55 -13.69 7.29
CA ASP A 53 11.78 -14.34 8.58
C ASP A 53 10.68 -15.33 8.99
N GLY A 54 9.43 -15.12 8.52
CA GLY A 54 8.29 -16.04 8.69
C GLY A 54 8.14 -17.10 7.59
N ALA A 55 8.65 -16.81 6.40
CA ALA A 55 8.48 -17.64 5.21
C ALA A 55 9.26 -18.95 5.32
N SER A 56 8.55 -20.02 4.96
CA SER A 56 9.14 -21.34 4.74
C SER A 56 10.22 -21.28 3.66
N LYS A 57 11.08 -22.30 3.68
CA LYS A 57 12.14 -22.41 2.68
C LYS A 57 11.57 -22.44 1.26
N ASP A 58 10.46 -23.15 1.10
CA ASP A 58 9.75 -23.25 -0.16
C ASP A 58 9.28 -21.85 -0.62
N GLU A 59 8.64 -21.04 0.25
CA GLU A 59 8.21 -19.66 -0.06
C GLU A 59 9.38 -18.72 -0.45
N LYS A 60 10.53 -18.82 0.23
CA LYS A 60 11.73 -18.06 -0.15
C LYS A 60 12.32 -18.50 -1.49
N ASP A 61 12.41 -19.80 -1.73
CA ASP A 61 12.93 -20.32 -3.00
C ASP A 61 12.01 -19.92 -4.16
N GLU A 62 10.71 -19.79 -3.90
CA GLU A 62 9.76 -19.21 -4.85
C GLU A 62 10.04 -17.73 -5.13
N MET A 63 10.13 -16.87 -4.11
CA MET A 63 10.42 -15.44 -4.31
C MET A 63 11.78 -15.16 -4.96
N LYS A 64 12.78 -16.06 -4.81
CA LYS A 64 14.04 -15.95 -5.57
C LYS A 64 13.83 -16.19 -7.06
N ASN A 65 13.08 -17.23 -7.40
CA ASN A 65 12.84 -17.61 -8.78
C ASN A 65 11.78 -16.72 -9.48
N VAL A 66 11.22 -15.71 -8.78
CA VAL A 66 10.36 -14.66 -9.37
C VAL A 66 11.05 -13.99 -10.56
N SER A 67 10.36 -13.24 -11.41
CA SER A 67 10.99 -12.63 -12.59
C SER A 67 11.09 -11.10 -12.46
N ASN A 68 11.93 -10.41 -13.25
CA ASN A 68 12.02 -8.94 -13.23
C ASN A 68 10.70 -8.25 -13.54
N ALA A 69 9.93 -8.90 -14.40
CA ALA A 69 8.62 -8.42 -14.79
C ALA A 69 7.70 -8.33 -13.57
N THR A 70 7.63 -9.36 -12.73
CA THR A 70 6.82 -9.44 -11.48
C THR A 70 7.22 -8.45 -10.39
N LEU A 71 8.38 -7.82 -10.53
CA LEU A 71 8.85 -6.86 -9.56
C LEU A 71 8.52 -5.44 -9.97
N LYS A 72 8.56 -5.11 -11.27
CA LYS A 72 8.25 -3.77 -11.79
C LYS A 72 6.77 -3.44 -11.82
N ASP A 73 5.96 -4.48 -11.87
CA ASP A 73 4.51 -4.38 -11.73
C ASP A 73 4.13 -4.81 -10.32
N HIS A 74 3.26 -4.03 -9.65
CA HIS A 74 2.51 -4.49 -8.49
C HIS A 74 1.42 -5.46 -8.96
N GLU A 75 1.77 -6.72 -9.23
CA GLU A 75 0.78 -7.81 -9.30
C GLU A 75 0.76 -8.53 -7.95
N GLU A 76 -0.25 -8.22 -7.14
CA GLU A 76 -0.55 -8.77 -5.79
C GLU A 76 -0.84 -10.28 -5.82
N ASP A 77 -0.21 -11.08 -4.93
CA ASP A 77 -0.65 -12.45 -4.66
C ASP A 77 -0.34 -12.95 -3.23
N GLU A 78 -1.09 -13.96 -2.83
CA GLU A 78 -2.00 -13.97 -1.67
C GLU A 78 -1.41 -14.46 -0.31
N ASN A 79 -0.17 -14.16 0.07
CA ASN A 79 0.30 -14.51 1.42
C ASN A 79 1.32 -13.52 2.03
N ASP A 80 0.81 -12.40 2.56
CA ASP A 80 1.51 -11.58 3.56
C ASP A 80 0.48 -10.76 4.34
N THR A 81 0.23 -11.08 5.60
CA THR A 81 -0.97 -10.63 6.33
C THR A 81 -0.90 -9.20 6.91
N ASP A 82 -0.08 -8.35 6.29
CA ASP A 82 -0.02 -6.89 6.49
C ASP A 82 0.01 -6.13 5.13
N LEU A 83 -0.15 -6.87 4.00
CA LEU A 83 -0.43 -6.37 2.64
C LEU A 83 -1.92 -6.17 2.36
N ASP A 84 -2.79 -6.73 3.20
CA ASP A 84 -4.27 -6.68 3.06
C ASP A 84 -4.86 -5.26 3.25
N LEU A 85 -4.01 -4.23 3.35
CA LEU A 85 -4.36 -2.85 3.69
C LEU A 85 -4.12 -1.87 2.55
N LEU A 86 -3.84 -2.36 1.35
CA LEU A 86 -3.73 -1.56 0.14
C LEU A 86 -5.13 -1.39 -0.51
N ASP A 87 -5.94 -2.47 -0.58
CA ASP A 87 -7.26 -2.53 -1.28
C ASP A 87 -8.49 -1.97 -0.58
N ASN A 88 -8.41 -1.75 0.72
CA ASN A 88 -9.64 -1.46 1.44
C ASN A 88 -10.23 -0.08 1.10
N ASP A 89 -11.57 -0.01 1.10
CA ASP A 89 -12.33 1.24 0.92
C ASP A 89 -11.77 2.41 1.73
N VAL A 90 -11.41 3.55 1.13
CA VAL A 90 -10.91 4.72 1.86
C VAL A 90 -12.04 5.50 2.56
N LEU A 91 -12.56 4.98 3.66
CA LEU A 91 -13.51 5.65 4.53
C LEU A 91 -13.08 7.06 4.97
N VAL A 92 -13.82 8.08 4.54
CA VAL A 92 -13.92 9.43 5.12
C VAL A 92 -14.92 9.44 6.29
N LYS A 93 -14.46 9.49 7.53
CA LYS A 93 -15.33 9.52 8.72
C LYS A 93 -15.23 10.82 9.52
N PRO A 94 -16.27 11.24 10.29
CA PRO A 94 -16.09 12.31 11.25
C PRO A 94 -14.99 11.89 12.20
N HIS A 95 -14.21 12.86 12.56
CA HIS A 95 -13.22 12.77 13.59
C HIS A 95 -13.52 13.92 14.55
N GLU A 96 -13.13 13.79 15.81
CA GLU A 96 -13.33 14.83 16.83
C GLU A 96 -12.77 16.21 16.40
N ASP A 97 -11.92 16.22 15.38
CA ASP A 97 -11.16 17.35 14.84
C ASP A 97 -11.45 17.68 13.35
N GLY A 98 -12.32 16.93 12.68
CA GLY A 98 -12.56 17.11 11.25
C GLY A 98 -13.01 15.84 10.53
N TRP A 99 -12.35 15.50 9.42
CA TRP A 99 -12.77 14.46 8.48
C TRP A 99 -11.61 13.56 8.00
N ALA A 100 -11.72 12.24 8.17
CA ALA A 100 -10.60 11.31 8.01
C ALA A 100 -10.78 10.28 6.89
N ALA A 101 -9.98 10.31 5.81
CA ALA A 101 -9.85 9.35 4.70
C ALA A 101 -9.03 8.11 5.10
N GLN A 102 -9.56 6.88 4.96
CA GLN A 102 -8.98 5.67 5.52
C GLN A 102 -9.30 4.38 4.77
N THR A 103 -8.33 3.63 4.26
CA THR A 103 -8.50 2.25 3.77
C THR A 103 -9.13 1.35 4.85
N VAL A 104 -10.27 0.73 4.55
CA VAL A 104 -11.21 0.06 5.48
C VAL A 104 -10.73 -1.30 5.98
N GLY A 105 -10.33 -1.41 7.22
CA GLY A 105 -9.72 -2.68 7.66
C GLY A 105 -8.22 -2.65 7.47
N ALA A 106 -7.71 -1.65 6.73
CA ALA A 106 -6.54 -0.98 7.26
C ALA A 106 -6.91 -0.53 8.66
N GLU A 107 -6.08 -0.94 9.60
CA GLU A 107 -6.24 -0.53 10.98
C GLU A 107 -6.19 1.01 11.11
N ARG A 108 -5.82 1.74 10.03
CA ARG A 108 -5.57 3.19 10.03
C ARG A 108 -6.00 3.94 8.79
N ALA A 109 -6.22 5.24 9.03
CA ALA A 109 -6.50 6.24 8.02
C ALA A 109 -5.29 6.61 7.17
N ASP A 110 -5.59 6.92 5.92
CA ASP A 110 -4.73 7.35 4.83
C ASP A 110 -4.39 8.82 4.86
N GLN A 111 -5.39 9.69 5.07
CA GLN A 111 -5.18 11.13 5.37
C GLN A 111 -6.43 11.82 6.01
N VAL A 112 -6.29 12.88 6.83
CA VAL A 112 -7.40 13.57 7.55
C VAL A 112 -7.36 15.09 7.33
N PHE A 113 -8.50 15.80 7.29
CA PHE A 113 -8.66 17.22 6.90
C PHE A 113 -9.71 18.00 7.71
N ASP A 114 -9.57 19.34 7.82
CA ASP A 114 -10.50 20.26 8.53
C ASP A 114 -11.86 20.39 7.85
N LYS A 115 -11.80 20.32 6.52
CA LYS A 115 -12.97 20.32 5.67
C LYS A 115 -13.20 18.90 5.20
N LYS A 116 -14.47 18.54 5.26
CA LYS A 116 -15.00 17.34 4.62
C LYS A 116 -14.57 17.23 3.15
N GLU A 117 -14.55 18.35 2.44
CA GLU A 117 -14.28 18.40 1.00
C GLU A 117 -12.83 18.03 0.66
N ASP A 118 -11.87 18.51 1.44
CA ASP A 118 -10.45 18.21 1.26
C ASP A 118 -10.15 16.76 1.71
N ALA A 119 -10.83 16.28 2.75
CA ALA A 119 -10.79 14.87 3.15
C ALA A 119 -11.34 13.97 2.10
N ILE A 120 -12.45 14.37 1.52
CA ILE A 120 -12.95 13.72 0.34
C ILE A 120 -11.88 13.81 -0.75
N GLU A 121 -11.29 14.97 -1.10
CA GLU A 121 -10.30 15.15 -2.19
C GLU A 121 -9.12 14.21 -2.11
N ARG A 122 -8.48 14.11 -0.95
CA ARG A 122 -7.39 13.16 -0.81
C ARG A 122 -7.85 11.76 -0.54
N ALA A 123 -9.00 11.54 0.09
CA ALA A 123 -9.58 10.22 0.02
C ALA A 123 -9.79 9.85 -1.44
N LYS A 124 -10.13 10.80 -2.32
CA LYS A 124 -10.16 10.57 -3.77
C LYS A 124 -8.77 10.26 -4.25
N GLU A 125 -7.74 11.04 -3.94
CA GLU A 125 -6.38 10.77 -4.42
C GLU A 125 -5.83 9.46 -3.86
N ILE A 126 -6.12 9.11 -2.61
CA ILE A 126 -5.63 7.90 -1.94
C ILE A 126 -6.46 6.74 -2.39
N ALA A 127 -7.77 6.85 -2.42
CA ALA A 127 -8.60 5.87 -3.07
C ALA A 127 -8.44 5.86 -4.59
N GLU A 128 -7.78 6.84 -5.20
CA GLU A 128 -7.35 6.82 -6.59
C GLU A 128 -6.05 6.02 -6.66
N ASN A 129 -5.17 6.22 -5.69
CA ASN A 129 -3.90 5.55 -5.48
C ASN A 129 -4.07 4.09 -4.98
N LYS A 130 -5.18 3.78 -4.31
CA LYS A 130 -5.57 2.53 -3.65
C LYS A 130 -6.82 1.89 -4.26
N GLU A 131 -7.42 2.57 -5.23
CA GLU A 131 -8.66 2.21 -5.95
C GLU A 131 -9.80 1.67 -5.09
N SER A 132 -10.27 2.49 -4.17
CA SER A 132 -11.18 2.01 -3.16
C SER A 132 -12.36 2.96 -2.95
N LYS A 133 -13.40 2.55 -2.20
CA LYS A 133 -14.55 3.45 -2.00
C LYS A 133 -14.24 4.44 -0.91
N VAL A 134 -14.45 5.70 -1.25
CA VAL A 134 -14.53 6.72 -0.23
C VAL A 134 -15.89 6.70 0.42
N ARG A 135 -15.99 5.88 1.47
CA ARG A 135 -17.17 5.87 2.32
C ARG A 135 -17.16 7.16 3.12
N VAL A 136 -18.19 8.00 3.05
CA VAL A 136 -18.23 9.27 3.77
C VAL A 136 -19.28 9.19 4.89
N GLN A 137 -18.93 9.47 6.15
CA GLN A 137 -19.88 9.51 7.28
C GLN A 137 -20.40 10.94 7.56
N ASP A 138 -21.23 11.18 8.59
CA ASP A 138 -21.71 12.50 9.08
C ASP A 138 -21.14 12.85 10.47
N GLU A 139 -21.42 14.04 11.04
CA GLU A 139 -20.91 14.49 12.37
C GLU A 139 -21.33 13.58 13.55
N ASP A 140 -22.38 12.76 13.38
CA ASP A 140 -22.85 11.79 14.38
C ASP A 140 -22.32 10.36 14.11
N GLY A 141 -21.53 10.15 13.06
CA GLY A 141 -20.91 8.86 12.70
C GLY A 141 -21.78 7.91 11.85
N LYS A 142 -22.89 8.38 11.28
CA LYS A 142 -23.71 7.58 10.36
C LYS A 142 -23.20 7.72 8.92
N LYS A 143 -23.45 6.71 8.07
CA LYS A 143 -23.10 6.79 6.64
C LYS A 143 -23.88 7.95 5.98
N GLN A 144 -23.14 8.92 5.45
CA GLN A 144 -23.71 10.13 4.84
C GLN A 144 -23.69 10.04 3.32
N ASP A 145 -22.52 9.75 2.75
CA ASP A 145 -22.31 9.61 1.31
C ASP A 145 -21.34 8.46 1.03
N THR A 146 -21.28 7.99 -0.20
CA THR A 146 -20.21 7.09 -0.62
C THR A 146 -19.81 7.57 -1.98
N ILE A 147 -18.57 8.03 -2.04
CA ILE A 147 -17.96 8.51 -3.26
C ILE A 147 -16.98 7.43 -3.63
N SER A 148 -17.35 6.66 -4.62
CA SER A 148 -16.47 5.63 -5.11
C SER A 148 -15.36 6.29 -5.95
N PHE A 149 -14.10 5.93 -5.67
CA PHE A 149 -12.91 6.20 -6.52
C PHE A 149 -12.34 4.91 -7.08
N GLU A 150 -13.26 3.96 -7.21
CA GLU A 150 -13.21 2.96 -8.28
C GLU A 150 -12.78 3.61 -9.61
#